data_AF-A0A3P6QZ61-F1
#
_entry.id   AF-A0A3P6QZ61-F1
#
_cell.length_a   1.000
_cell.length_b   1.000
_cell.length_c   1.000
_cell.angle_alpha   90.00
_cell.angle_beta   90.00
_cell.angle_gamma   90.00
#
_symmetry.space_group_name_H-M   'P 1'
#
loop_
_entity.id
_entity.type
_entity.pdbx_description
1 polymer ?
#
loop_
_entity_poly.entity_id
_entity_poly.type
_entity_poly.pdbx_seq_one_letter_code
_entity_poly.pdbx_strand_id
1 'polypeptide(L)'
;MVFRSAGDGIRIEHPPEYCEQTEVPICFATSYQWCSRYFEIDLGKAGVQDWVMDLIRPEITVRERCACREDCGAEYELRVHLMKDDEVFDENVILPRFRVAERSWGQWE
;
A
#
# COMPACT_ATOMS: atom_id res chain seq x y z
N MET A 1 -1.98 -2.89 -11.96
CA MET A 1 -2.01 -1.82 -10.94
C MET A 1 -3.15 -0.88 -11.27
N VAL A 2 -3.95 -0.52 -10.27
CA VAL A 2 -5.13 0.34 -10.42
C VAL A 2 -4.99 1.51 -9.47
N PHE A 3 -5.25 2.73 -9.95
CA PHE A 3 -5.22 3.95 -9.16
C PHE A 3 -6.64 4.46 -8.95
N ARG A 4 -6.94 4.90 -7.73
CA ARG A 4 -8.15 5.61 -7.36
C ARG A 4 -7.74 6.96 -6.81
N SER A 5 -8.18 8.02 -7.46
CA SER A 5 -7.77 9.39 -7.18
C SER A 5 -8.99 10.20 -6.74
N ALA A 6 -8.86 10.89 -5.62
CA ALA A 6 -9.79 11.91 -5.15
C ALA A 6 -9.06 13.25 -4.99
N GLY A 7 -9.78 14.34 -4.73
CA GLY A 7 -9.22 15.69 -4.71
C GLY A 7 -8.52 16.03 -6.03
N ASP A 8 -7.29 16.55 -5.93
CA ASP A 8 -6.40 16.84 -7.06
C ASP A 8 -5.73 15.59 -7.68
N GLY A 9 -6.04 14.41 -7.13
CA GLY A 9 -5.55 13.12 -7.57
C GLY A 9 -4.10 12.80 -7.18
N ILE A 10 -3.66 11.62 -7.60
CA ILE A 10 -2.30 11.14 -7.34
C ILE A 10 -1.35 11.78 -8.36
N ARG A 11 -0.26 12.37 -7.87
CA ARG A 11 0.81 12.93 -8.70
C ARG A 11 2.10 12.14 -8.50
N ILE A 12 2.96 12.18 -9.50
CA ILE A 12 4.33 11.66 -9.39
C ILE A 12 5.23 12.84 -9.10
N GLU A 13 5.95 12.79 -7.99
CA GLU A 13 6.94 13.80 -7.62
C GLU A 13 8.34 13.23 -7.80
N HIS A 14 9.26 14.04 -8.35
CA HIS A 14 10.67 13.70 -8.50
C HIS A 14 11.53 14.97 -8.42
N PRO A 15 12.14 15.30 -7.26
CA PRO A 15 12.12 14.54 -6.01
C PRO A 15 10.78 14.67 -5.24
N PRO A 16 10.55 13.83 -4.20
CA PRO A 16 9.48 14.04 -3.24
C PRO A 16 9.55 15.45 -2.62
N GLU A 17 8.43 16.16 -2.58
CA GLU A 17 8.37 17.54 -2.11
C GLU A 17 8.06 17.64 -0.62
N TYR A 18 8.77 18.53 0.09
CA TYR A 18 8.48 18.92 1.48
C TYR A 18 8.38 17.76 2.49
N CYS A 19 9.09 16.66 2.26
CA CYS A 19 9.15 15.53 3.19
C CYS A 19 10.60 15.03 3.37
N GLU A 20 10.79 14.07 4.28
CA GLU A 20 12.07 13.38 4.49
C GLU A 20 12.64 12.87 3.16
N GLN A 21 13.85 13.29 2.83
CA GLN A 21 14.55 12.88 1.62
C GLN A 21 15.26 11.55 1.85
N THR A 22 15.13 10.64 0.88
CA THR A 22 15.72 9.29 0.95
C THR A 22 16.50 8.97 -0.32
N GLU A 23 17.10 7.78 -0.38
CA GLU A 23 17.73 7.23 -1.58
C GLU A 23 16.76 7.03 -2.76
N VAL A 24 15.44 7.09 -2.52
CA VAL A 24 14.39 6.93 -3.53
C VAL A 24 13.98 8.31 -4.06
N PRO A 25 14.32 8.67 -5.31
CA PRO A 25 14.17 10.04 -5.83
C PRO A 25 12.79 10.32 -6.43
N ILE A 26 11.83 9.42 -6.27
CA ILE A 26 10.50 9.49 -6.90
C ILE A 26 9.44 8.93 -5.96
N CYS A 27 8.29 9.58 -5.86
CA CYS A 27 7.17 9.07 -5.08
C CYS A 27 5.82 9.32 -5.76
N PHE A 28 4.78 8.69 -5.20
CA PHE A 28 3.40 9.05 -5.47
C PHE A 28 2.91 9.95 -4.33
N ALA A 29 2.49 11.17 -4.66
CA ALA A 29 1.86 12.09 -3.73
C ALA A 29 0.33 12.01 -3.86
N THR A 30 -0.34 11.83 -2.73
CA THR A 30 -1.81 11.81 -2.63
C THR A 30 -2.36 13.21 -2.38
N SER A 31 -3.66 13.39 -2.61
CA SER A 31 -4.33 14.67 -2.40
C SER A 31 -4.96 14.77 -0.99
N TYR A 32 -5.72 15.85 -0.76
CA TYR A 32 -6.46 16.14 0.48
C TYR A 32 -7.70 15.25 0.70
N GLN A 33 -7.96 14.29 -0.21
CA GLN A 33 -8.98 13.26 -0.09
C GLN A 33 -8.35 11.88 -0.33
N TRP A 34 -9.03 10.82 0.15
CA TRP A 34 -8.57 9.44 0.00
C TRP A 34 -8.21 9.09 -1.43
N CYS A 35 -6.92 8.85 -1.63
CA CYS A 35 -6.36 8.29 -2.85
C CYS A 35 -5.80 6.91 -2.51
N SER A 36 -5.91 5.96 -3.43
CA SER A 36 -5.38 4.62 -3.21
C SER A 36 -4.79 4.02 -4.48
N ARG A 37 -3.88 3.07 -4.26
CA ARG A 37 -3.24 2.27 -5.30
C ARG A 37 -3.44 0.81 -4.93
N TYR A 38 -3.89 0.02 -5.89
CA TYR A 38 -4.05 -1.41 -5.77
C TYR A 38 -3.14 -2.16 -6.73
N PHE A 39 -2.50 -3.21 -6.24
CA PHE A 39 -1.78 -4.16 -7.07
C PHE A 39 -2.00 -5.59 -6.57
N GLU A 40 -2.10 -6.51 -7.50
CA GLU A 40 -2.24 -7.93 -7.25
C GLU A 40 -0.93 -8.63 -7.61
N ILE A 41 -0.49 -9.56 -6.78
CA ILE A 41 0.65 -10.42 -7.05
C ILE A 41 0.14 -11.85 -7.13
N ASP A 42 0.22 -12.43 -8.31
CA ASP A 42 0.00 -13.85 -8.53
C ASP A 42 1.29 -14.61 -8.16
N LEU A 43 1.25 -15.28 -7.00
CA LEU A 43 2.41 -15.99 -6.45
C LEU A 43 2.86 -17.14 -7.36
N GLY A 44 1.93 -17.84 -8.01
CA GLY A 44 2.22 -18.90 -8.97
C GLY A 44 2.97 -18.39 -10.19
N LYS A 45 2.51 -17.28 -10.78
CA LYS A 45 3.21 -16.59 -11.88
C LYS A 45 4.56 -16.01 -11.45
N ALA A 46 4.71 -15.65 -10.17
CA ALA A 46 5.99 -15.24 -9.59
C ALA A 46 6.95 -16.42 -9.33
N GLY A 47 6.50 -17.66 -9.55
CA GLY A 47 7.31 -18.88 -9.42
C GLY A 47 7.18 -19.60 -8.07
N VAL A 48 6.26 -19.17 -7.21
CA VAL A 48 5.95 -19.85 -5.95
C VAL A 48 4.94 -20.95 -6.23
N GLN A 49 5.37 -22.21 -6.11
CA GLN A 49 4.51 -23.37 -6.34
C GLN A 49 3.51 -23.57 -5.19
N ASP A 50 2.31 -24.06 -5.50
CA ASP A 50 1.20 -24.20 -4.54
C ASP A 50 1.60 -25.00 -3.28
N TRP A 51 2.35 -26.09 -3.43
CA TRP A 51 2.79 -26.91 -2.31
C TRP A 51 3.67 -26.13 -1.32
N VAL A 52 4.39 -25.10 -1.77
CA VAL A 52 5.18 -24.23 -0.88
C VAL A 52 4.25 -23.45 0.03
N MET A 53 3.19 -22.88 -0.54
CA MET A 53 2.20 -22.13 0.23
C MET A 53 1.37 -23.04 1.14
N ASP A 54 1.02 -24.25 0.68
CA ASP A 54 0.16 -25.16 1.44
C ASP A 54 0.89 -25.89 2.58
N LEU A 55 2.09 -26.39 2.30
CA LEU A 55 2.87 -27.22 3.24
C LEU A 55 3.87 -26.40 4.05
N ILE A 56 4.68 -25.58 3.39
CA ILE A 56 5.77 -24.84 4.06
C ILE A 56 5.25 -23.59 4.76
N ARG A 57 4.25 -22.91 4.17
CA ARG A 57 3.63 -21.69 4.71
C ARG A 57 4.67 -20.65 5.12
N PRO A 58 5.53 -20.21 4.17
CA PRO A 58 6.61 -19.28 4.48
C PRO A 58 6.07 -17.95 4.99
N GLU A 59 6.92 -17.22 5.73
CA GLU A 59 6.63 -15.84 6.08
C GLU A 59 6.60 -14.98 4.80
N ILE A 60 5.51 -14.23 4.62
CA ILE A 60 5.39 -13.22 3.57
C ILE A 60 5.58 -11.85 4.23
N THR A 61 6.67 -11.17 3.90
CA THR A 61 6.94 -9.82 4.38
C THR A 61 6.54 -8.79 3.34
N VAL A 62 5.64 -7.87 3.70
CA VAL A 62 5.25 -6.72 2.88
C VAL A 62 5.76 -5.45 3.55
N ARG A 63 6.39 -4.56 2.77
CA ARG A 63 6.89 -3.27 3.23
C ARG A 63 6.52 -2.20 2.22
N GLU A 64 6.10 -1.04 2.72
CA GLU A 64 5.91 0.17 1.92
C GLU A 64 6.55 1.33 2.67
N ARG A 65 7.20 2.23 1.92
CA ARG A 65 7.78 3.45 2.46
C ARG A 65 6.76 4.57 2.23
N CYS A 66 6.34 5.23 3.31
CA CYS A 66 5.44 6.37 3.28
C CYS A 66 6.01 7.52 4.12
N ALA A 67 5.79 8.74 3.64
CA ALA A 67 6.16 9.99 4.31
C ALA A 67 5.00 10.97 4.19
N CYS A 68 4.91 11.88 5.16
CA CYS A 68 4.01 13.02 5.11
C CYS A 68 4.83 14.28 4.83
N ARG A 69 4.20 15.28 4.22
CA ARG A 69 4.80 16.61 4.14
C ARG A 69 4.92 17.21 5.54
N GLU A 70 5.89 18.09 5.73
CA GLU A 70 6.16 18.75 7.02
C GLU A 70 5.14 19.85 7.35
N ASP A 71 4.38 20.33 6.35
CA ASP A 71 3.48 21.47 6.44
C ASP A 71 2.00 21.11 6.62
N CYS A 72 1.64 19.82 6.59
CA CYS A 72 0.27 19.36 6.83
C CYS A 72 0.24 18.00 7.53
N GLY A 73 -0.89 17.69 8.18
CA GLY A 73 -1.16 16.33 8.65
C GLY A 73 -1.58 15.40 7.52
N ALA A 74 -1.50 14.09 7.74
CA ALA A 74 -1.96 13.08 6.80
C ALA A 74 -2.37 11.78 7.50
N GLU A 75 -3.21 11.01 6.81
CA GLU A 75 -3.59 9.65 7.19
C GLU A 75 -3.15 8.69 6.10
N TYR A 76 -2.62 7.55 6.51
CA TYR A 76 -2.13 6.51 5.61
C TYR A 76 -2.62 5.14 6.07
N GLU A 77 -3.00 4.32 5.09
CA GLU A 77 -3.46 2.96 5.29
C GLU A 77 -2.83 2.04 4.23
N LEU A 78 -2.25 0.92 4.68
CA LEU A 78 -1.80 -0.19 3.85
C LEU A 78 -2.64 -1.43 4.19
N ARG A 79 -3.43 -1.91 3.23
CA ARG A 79 -4.17 -3.18 3.33
C ARG A 79 -3.46 -4.28 2.54
N VAL A 80 -3.29 -5.44 3.16
CA VAL A 80 -2.65 -6.61 2.56
C VAL A 80 -3.56 -7.82 2.72
N HIS A 81 -4.03 -8.37 1.60
CA HIS A 81 -4.95 -9.49 1.55
C HIS A 81 -4.26 -10.70 0.92
N LEU A 82 -3.98 -11.75 1.72
CA LEU A 82 -3.53 -13.03 1.20
C LEU A 82 -4.76 -13.83 0.73
N MET A 83 -4.96 -13.89 -0.57
CA MET A 83 -6.14 -14.52 -1.19
C MET A 83 -5.89 -15.99 -1.51
N LYS A 84 -6.96 -16.79 -1.58
CA LYS A 84 -6.96 -18.10 -2.22
C LYS A 84 -7.34 -17.96 -3.70
N ASP A 85 -7.02 -18.98 -4.49
CA ASP A 85 -7.25 -18.99 -5.95
C ASP A 85 -8.72 -18.81 -6.36
N ASP A 86 -9.66 -19.24 -5.54
CA ASP A 86 -11.10 -19.17 -5.82
C ASP A 86 -11.79 -17.93 -5.22
N GLU A 87 -11.05 -17.07 -4.53
CA GLU A 87 -11.61 -15.89 -3.88
C GLU A 87 -11.60 -14.66 -4.79
N VAL A 88 -12.71 -13.92 -4.78
CA VAL A 88 -12.80 -12.62 -5.44
C VAL A 88 -12.37 -11.53 -4.47
N PHE A 89 -11.51 -10.61 -4.92
CA PHE A 89 -11.09 -9.47 -4.11
C PHE A 89 -12.26 -8.53 -3.82
N ASP A 90 -12.50 -8.28 -2.53
CA ASP A 90 -13.40 -7.26 -2.01
C ASP A 90 -12.68 -6.49 -0.89
N GLU A 91 -12.60 -5.18 -1.04
CA GLU A 91 -11.91 -4.28 -0.11
C GLU A 91 -12.62 -4.13 1.24
N ASN A 92 -13.90 -4.50 1.31
CA ASN A 92 -14.72 -4.40 2.52
C ASN A 92 -14.71 -5.69 3.35
N VAL A 93 -14.18 -6.79 2.80
CA VAL A 93 -14.11 -8.07 3.50
C VAL A 93 -12.88 -8.11 4.41
N ILE A 94 -13.12 -8.42 5.69
CA ILE A 94 -12.07 -8.56 6.69
C ILE A 94 -11.99 -10.03 7.11
N LEU A 95 -10.82 -10.63 6.90
CA LEU A 95 -10.55 -12.02 7.28
C LEU A 95 -9.36 -12.09 8.24
N PRO A 96 -9.27 -13.08 9.13
CA PRO A 96 -8.17 -13.17 10.11
C PRO A 96 -6.76 -13.23 9.52
N ARG A 97 -6.62 -13.56 8.22
CA ARG A 97 -5.34 -13.58 7.50
C ARG A 97 -4.99 -12.24 6.82
N PHE A 98 -5.94 -11.32 6.72
CA PHE A 98 -5.70 -9.99 6.17
C PHE A 98 -5.03 -9.10 7.21
N ARG A 99 -4.22 -8.16 6.74
CA ARG A 99 -3.45 -7.24 7.59
C ARG A 99 -3.73 -5.82 7.14
N VAL A 100 -3.82 -4.92 8.12
CA VAL A 100 -3.91 -3.48 7.92
C VAL A 100 -2.80 -2.84 8.75
N ALA A 101 -2.08 -1.91 8.15
CA ALA A 101 -1.13 -1.05 8.83
C ALA A 101 -1.53 0.40 8.59
N GLU A 102 -1.63 1.17 9.66
CA GLU A 102 -2.07 2.56 9.63
C GLU A 102 -0.96 3.46 10.16
N ARG A 103 -0.92 4.69 9.66
CA ARG A 103 -0.03 5.74 10.16
C ARG A 103 -0.71 7.09 10.02
N SER A 104 -0.63 7.86 11.09
CA SER A 104 -1.19 9.21 11.17
C SER A 104 -0.07 10.20 11.46
N TRP A 105 -0.11 11.35 10.80
CA TRP A 105 0.73 12.50 11.08
C TRP A 105 -0.18 13.66 11.48
N GLY A 106 -0.01 14.16 12.70
CA GLY A 106 -0.75 15.32 13.17
C GLY A 106 -0.31 16.58 12.42
N GLN A 107 -1.24 17.50 12.20
CA GLN A 107 -0.92 18.88 11.83
C GLN A 107 -0.46 19.61 13.10
N TRP A 108 0.61 20.40 13.01
CA TRP A 108 1.07 21.26 14.12
C TRP A 108 -0.07 22.19 14.60
N GLU A 109 -0.19 22.41 15.91
CA GLU A 109 -0.98 23.54 16.46
C GLU A 109 -0.30 24.88 16.19
#